data_AF-A0A8C7U567-F1
#
_entry.id   AF-A0A8C7U567-F1
#
_cell.length_a   1.000
_cell.length_b   1.000
_cell.length_c   1.000
_cell.angle_alpha   90.00
_cell.angle_beta   90.00
_cell.angle_gamma   90.00
#
_symmetry.space_group_name_H-M   'P 1'
#
loop_
_entity.id
_entity.type
_entity.pdbx_description
1 polymer ?
#
loop_
_entity_poly.entity_id
_entity_poly.type
_entity_poly.pdbx_seq_one_letter_code
_entity_poly.pdbx_strand_id
1 'polypeptide(L)'
;IAMKMNQCVHGMIYLAVLVAFAACDAPPVPLDDIVIEKTFVPEQCGRAVKVGDYVRYHYNGMFPDGKKFDSSYDRGSTYNVYVGKKQLIEGMDRALVGMCVNERRLVTIPPQLAYGKEGYGDVIPSDAILHFDVLLLDVWNPDDGVQSETYYTPENCSRKVEVSDYVRYHYNGTLLDGTLFDSSHTRLRTYDTYVGIGWLIAGMDQGLLGMCVGERRIITMPPSLGYGSNGDGSDIPGQASLVFDVVLLDLHNPKDGVTITNQDIPQPCLRKSISGDFIRYHYNGSLLDGTFFDSSYSRNRTYDTYVGKGSLIGGMDEGLIGVCIGERRRITIPPHLGYGEEGTGTKIPGSAVLVFDIHIIDFHNPSDTVVITTNYKPEVCETLAKKGDFVKYHYNASLMDGSFIDSTYNYGKTYNIVLGANQVVPGMEEGLKEMCVGERRHLVIPPHLGYGERGVDGEVPASAVLVFNIEMIEMEAGLPDGYMFIWNEEVSADLFTEMDADKDLQVLASEFSDYILRQVNEGKGRLAPGFSANLIIENMFSNQDRNGDGKITEEEFKLKADETPHDEL
;
A
#
# COMPACT_ATOMS: atom_id res chain seq x y z
N ILE A 1 59.89 6.09 -65.89
CA ILE A 1 59.91 7.24 -66.82
C ILE A 1 60.06 8.49 -65.93
N ALA A 2 61.24 8.95 -65.51
CA ALA A 2 62.62 8.86 -66.02
C ALA A 2 62.90 9.77 -67.24
N MET A 3 64.03 10.52 -67.17
CA MET A 3 64.46 11.63 -68.05
C MET A 3 63.65 12.93 -67.88
N LYS A 4 64.17 14.17 -68.03
CA LYS A 4 65.51 14.79 -68.25
C LYS A 4 65.36 16.32 -68.00
N MET A 5 66.33 17.23 -67.82
CA MET A 5 67.81 17.31 -67.71
C MET A 5 68.13 18.70 -67.03
N ASN A 6 69.33 19.15 -66.64
CA ASN A 6 70.73 18.67 -66.72
C ASN A 6 71.53 19.16 -65.46
N GLN A 7 72.83 18.83 -65.42
CA GLN A 7 73.86 19.31 -64.48
C GLN A 7 74.33 20.75 -64.78
N CYS A 8 74.89 21.45 -63.77
CA CYS A 8 76.35 21.69 -63.69
C CYS A 8 76.78 22.13 -62.27
N VAL A 9 78.09 22.02 -61.95
CA VAL A 9 78.68 22.28 -60.62
C VAL A 9 79.96 23.10 -60.76
N HIS A 10 80.19 24.07 -59.86
CA HIS A 10 81.46 24.52 -59.23
C HIS A 10 81.38 26.01 -58.81
N GLY A 11 82.15 26.43 -57.79
CA GLY A 11 82.43 27.85 -57.51
C GLY A 11 82.19 28.33 -56.08
N MET A 12 83.10 28.00 -55.14
CA MET A 12 83.20 28.73 -53.86
C MET A 12 83.58 30.20 -54.11
N ILE A 13 83.03 31.14 -53.31
CA ILE A 13 83.78 32.03 -52.38
C ILE A 13 82.81 33.00 -51.66
N TYR A 14 83.18 33.41 -50.45
CA TYR A 14 82.47 34.38 -49.62
C TYR A 14 82.42 35.79 -50.24
N LEU A 15 81.25 36.43 -50.15
CA LEU A 15 81.16 37.74 -49.50
C LEU A 15 79.72 37.99 -48.99
N ALA A 16 79.59 38.49 -47.76
CA ALA A 16 78.30 38.92 -47.21
C ALA A 16 78.24 40.44 -47.15
N VAL A 17 77.16 41.04 -47.65
CA VAL A 17 76.67 42.39 -47.27
C VAL A 17 75.22 42.53 -47.74
N LEU A 18 74.37 43.04 -46.85
CA LEU A 18 73.04 43.64 -47.03
C LEU A 18 72.29 43.38 -48.36
N VAL A 19 71.30 42.48 -48.31
CA VAL A 19 70.11 42.54 -49.18
C VAL A 19 68.91 42.85 -48.30
N ALA A 20 68.25 43.98 -48.54
CA ALA A 20 66.98 44.31 -47.88
C ALA A 20 65.86 43.51 -48.57
N PHE A 21 65.28 42.53 -47.86
CA PHE A 21 64.00 41.97 -48.26
C PHE A 21 62.91 42.99 -47.91
N ALA A 22 62.26 43.53 -48.94
CA ALA A 22 61.06 44.32 -48.75
C ALA A 22 59.96 43.44 -48.13
N ALA A 23 59.31 43.94 -47.08
CA ALA A 23 58.13 43.28 -46.54
C ALA A 23 57.04 43.24 -47.62
N CYS A 24 56.48 42.06 -47.88
CA CYS A 24 55.28 41.92 -48.68
C CYS A 24 54.06 42.04 -47.77
N ASP A 25 53.95 43.19 -47.09
CA ASP A 25 52.77 43.59 -46.35
C ASP A 25 51.64 43.88 -47.35
N ALA A 26 51.00 42.81 -47.82
CA ALA A 26 49.69 42.93 -48.45
C ALA A 26 48.76 43.54 -47.38
N PRO A 27 48.15 44.72 -47.63
CA PRO A 27 47.27 45.32 -46.64
C PRO A 27 46.12 44.34 -46.33
N PRO A 28 45.75 44.16 -45.06
CA PRO A 28 44.65 43.26 -44.71
C PRO A 28 43.40 43.72 -45.46
N VAL A 29 42.75 42.78 -46.15
CA VAL A 29 41.49 43.04 -46.85
C VAL A 29 40.50 43.57 -45.82
N PRO A 30 39.86 44.74 -46.05
CA PRO A 30 38.87 45.27 -45.12
C PRO A 30 37.77 44.23 -44.87
N LEU A 31 37.56 43.91 -43.60
CA LEU A 31 36.39 43.14 -43.18
C LEU A 31 35.19 44.09 -43.23
N ASP A 32 34.37 43.98 -44.28
CA ASP A 32 33.19 44.84 -44.45
C ASP A 32 32.05 44.49 -43.47
N ASP A 33 32.01 43.25 -42.97
CA ASP A 33 31.04 42.74 -41.99
C ASP A 33 31.73 41.88 -40.91
N ILE A 34 30.97 41.45 -39.89
CA ILE A 34 31.46 40.59 -38.81
C ILE A 34 31.86 39.18 -39.29
N VAL A 35 32.86 38.59 -38.62
CA VAL A 35 33.17 37.15 -38.73
C VAL A 35 32.75 36.47 -37.44
N ILE A 36 32.00 35.37 -37.54
CA ILE A 36 31.57 34.55 -36.41
C ILE A 36 32.15 33.14 -36.57
N GLU A 37 33.06 32.77 -35.69
CA GLU A 37 33.53 31.40 -35.51
C GLU A 37 32.80 30.77 -34.31
N LYS A 38 32.07 29.68 -34.52
CA LYS A 38 31.41 28.93 -33.43
C LYS A 38 32.43 27.97 -32.79
N THR A 39 33.07 28.41 -31.72
CA THR A 39 34.14 27.65 -31.03
C THR A 39 33.60 26.50 -30.17
N PHE A 40 32.33 26.56 -29.76
CA PHE A 40 31.58 25.43 -29.21
C PHE A 40 30.09 25.60 -29.50
N VAL A 41 29.38 24.50 -29.76
CA VAL A 41 27.93 24.48 -29.99
C VAL A 41 27.33 23.36 -29.13
N PRO A 42 26.26 23.61 -28.36
CA PRO A 42 25.59 22.57 -27.58
C PRO A 42 24.91 21.55 -28.50
N GLU A 43 24.78 20.30 -28.03
CA GLU A 43 24.04 19.25 -28.76
C GLU A 43 22.55 19.56 -28.92
N GLN A 44 21.99 20.33 -27.98
CA GLN A 44 20.59 20.75 -27.96
C GLN A 44 20.49 22.28 -27.94
N CYS A 45 19.54 22.83 -28.68
CA CYS A 45 19.25 24.26 -28.72
C CYS A 45 17.74 24.50 -28.63
N GLY A 46 17.20 24.49 -27.41
CA GLY A 46 15.77 24.73 -27.18
C GLY A 46 15.31 26.12 -27.61
N ARG A 47 16.18 27.14 -27.49
CA ARG A 47 15.98 28.49 -28.03
C ARG A 47 17.28 29.03 -28.61
N ALA A 48 17.19 29.55 -29.83
CA ALA A 48 18.19 30.43 -30.41
C ALA A 48 17.72 31.89 -30.30
N VAL A 49 18.63 32.80 -29.94
CA VAL A 49 18.38 34.23 -29.73
C VAL A 49 17.73 34.91 -30.93
N LYS A 50 16.66 35.67 -30.70
CA LYS A 50 16.00 36.52 -31.69
C LYS A 50 16.15 38.00 -31.35
N VAL A 51 15.95 38.87 -32.35
CA VAL A 51 15.83 40.32 -32.11
C VAL A 51 14.65 40.58 -31.18
N GLY A 52 14.88 41.34 -30.11
CA GLY A 52 13.90 41.61 -29.05
C GLY A 52 14.05 40.75 -27.81
N ASP A 53 14.73 39.59 -27.89
CA ASP A 53 15.01 38.74 -26.71
C ASP A 53 16.00 39.44 -25.77
N TYR A 54 15.84 39.19 -24.46
CA TYR A 54 16.82 39.50 -23.43
C TYR A 54 17.84 38.36 -23.35
N VAL A 55 19.11 38.71 -23.20
CA VAL A 55 20.22 37.75 -23.06
C VAL A 55 21.08 38.08 -21.85
N ARG A 56 21.61 37.04 -21.20
CA ARG A 56 22.68 37.12 -20.18
C ARG A 56 23.87 36.31 -20.70
N TYR A 57 25.02 36.95 -20.84
CA TYR A 57 26.22 36.33 -21.41
C TYR A 57 27.51 36.77 -20.71
N HIS A 58 28.54 35.95 -20.85
CA HIS A 58 29.92 36.33 -20.57
C HIS A 58 30.67 36.62 -21.86
N TYR A 59 31.64 37.52 -21.80
CA TYR A 59 32.61 37.77 -22.86
C TYR A 59 34.00 38.15 -22.33
N ASN A 60 35.00 37.98 -23.21
CA ASN A 60 36.35 38.55 -23.16
C ASN A 60 36.60 39.37 -24.43
N GLY A 61 36.84 40.68 -24.30
CA GLY A 61 37.16 41.59 -25.40
C GLY A 61 38.67 41.77 -25.56
N MET A 62 39.20 41.49 -26.74
CA MET A 62 40.64 41.49 -27.06
C MET A 62 40.91 42.17 -28.41
N PHE A 63 42.11 42.72 -28.58
CA PHE A 63 42.62 43.14 -29.90
C PHE A 63 43.18 41.93 -30.68
N PRO A 64 43.45 42.06 -31.99
CA PRO A 64 44.01 40.97 -32.81
C PRO A 64 45.41 40.49 -32.39
N ASP A 65 46.13 41.25 -31.57
CA ASP A 65 47.41 40.84 -30.94
C ASP A 65 47.20 39.97 -29.66
N GLY A 66 45.96 39.70 -29.28
CA GLY A 66 45.58 38.97 -28.06
C GLY A 66 45.51 39.83 -26.80
N LYS A 67 45.78 41.14 -26.87
CA LYS A 67 45.70 42.04 -25.72
C LYS A 67 44.24 42.27 -25.32
N LYS A 68 43.85 41.73 -24.17
CA LYS A 68 42.55 42.01 -23.52
C LYS A 68 42.40 43.51 -23.21
N PHE A 69 41.24 44.07 -23.58
CA PHE A 69 40.85 45.44 -23.22
C PHE A 69 39.70 45.49 -22.21
N ASP A 70 38.83 44.47 -22.18
CA ASP A 70 37.71 44.38 -21.24
C ASP A 70 37.25 42.92 -21.05
N SER A 71 36.62 42.60 -19.92
CA SER A 71 36.00 41.30 -19.71
C SER A 71 34.91 41.35 -18.63
N SER A 72 33.82 40.64 -18.90
CA SER A 72 32.78 40.33 -17.91
C SER A 72 33.29 39.48 -16.73
N TYR A 73 34.27 38.60 -16.97
CA TYR A 73 34.86 37.75 -15.94
C TYR A 73 35.71 38.59 -14.96
N ASP A 74 36.48 39.56 -15.46
CA ASP A 74 37.28 40.47 -14.63
C ASP A 74 36.40 41.34 -13.71
N ARG A 75 35.15 41.63 -14.14
CA ARG A 75 34.14 42.36 -13.35
C ARG A 75 33.30 41.46 -12.44
N GLY A 76 33.53 40.15 -12.43
CA GLY A 76 32.73 39.18 -11.67
C GLY A 76 31.23 39.21 -12.00
N SER A 77 30.83 39.68 -13.17
CA SER A 77 29.43 39.98 -13.50
C SER A 77 29.11 39.81 -14.98
N THR A 78 27.98 39.19 -15.28
CA THR A 78 27.50 38.96 -16.65
C THR A 78 27.09 40.27 -17.33
N TYR A 79 27.06 40.26 -18.66
CA TYR A 79 26.48 41.34 -19.45
C TYR A 79 25.06 40.96 -19.86
N ASN A 80 24.09 41.83 -19.55
CA ASN A 80 22.67 41.52 -19.65
C ASN A 80 21.97 42.64 -20.46
N VAL A 81 21.28 42.29 -21.56
CA VAL A 81 20.82 43.29 -22.55
C VAL A 81 19.72 42.73 -23.45
N TYR A 82 18.95 43.60 -24.12
CA TYR A 82 18.02 43.20 -25.18
C TYR A 82 18.67 43.30 -26.57
N VAL A 83 18.69 42.18 -27.30
CA VAL A 83 19.36 42.08 -28.61
C VAL A 83 18.58 42.84 -29.69
N GLY A 84 19.30 43.64 -30.47
CA GLY A 84 18.77 44.45 -31.57
C GLY A 84 18.08 45.75 -31.13
N LYS A 85 18.13 46.11 -29.83
CA LYS A 85 17.65 47.41 -29.34
C LYS A 85 18.71 48.52 -29.41
N LYS A 86 19.83 48.30 -30.11
CA LYS A 86 20.96 49.24 -30.25
C LYS A 86 21.56 49.68 -28.91
N GLN A 87 21.57 48.75 -27.96
CA GLN A 87 22.21 48.91 -26.64
C GLN A 87 23.68 48.44 -26.65
N LEU A 88 24.10 47.77 -27.72
CA LEU A 88 25.44 47.27 -27.98
C LEU A 88 26.04 47.97 -29.21
N ILE A 89 27.35 47.79 -29.43
CA ILE A 89 27.95 48.02 -30.75
C ILE A 89 27.29 47.11 -31.80
N GLU A 90 27.08 47.62 -33.01
CA GLU A 90 26.21 46.96 -34.01
C GLU A 90 26.68 45.54 -34.35
N GLY A 91 28.00 45.31 -34.45
CA GLY A 91 28.55 44.00 -34.72
C GLY A 91 28.24 42.97 -33.63
N MET A 92 28.13 43.39 -32.37
CA MET A 92 27.78 42.49 -31.25
C MET A 92 26.27 42.27 -31.17
N ASP A 93 25.46 43.32 -31.44
CA ASP A 93 24.01 43.22 -31.55
C ASP A 93 23.61 42.25 -32.68
N ARG A 94 24.37 42.24 -33.80
CA ARG A 94 24.29 41.22 -34.87
C ARG A 94 24.79 39.84 -34.42
N ALA A 95 25.97 39.76 -33.79
CA ALA A 95 26.65 38.50 -33.49
C ALA A 95 25.98 37.63 -32.42
N LEU A 96 25.12 38.20 -31.57
CA LEU A 96 24.31 37.45 -30.60
C LEU A 96 23.11 36.75 -31.25
N VAL A 97 22.63 37.20 -32.40
CA VAL A 97 21.45 36.61 -33.07
C VAL A 97 21.73 35.17 -33.51
N GLY A 98 20.74 34.29 -33.31
CA GLY A 98 20.84 32.87 -33.64
C GLY A 98 21.85 32.11 -32.76
N MET A 99 22.21 32.63 -31.59
CA MET A 99 23.07 31.95 -30.60
C MET A 99 22.23 31.10 -29.65
N CYS A 100 22.72 29.90 -29.32
CA CYS A 100 22.09 28.98 -28.36
C CYS A 100 22.71 29.13 -26.96
N VAL A 101 21.98 28.82 -25.89
CA VAL A 101 22.55 28.77 -24.53
C VAL A 101 23.68 27.74 -24.48
N ASN A 102 24.73 28.03 -23.72
CA ASN A 102 26.02 27.32 -23.71
C ASN A 102 26.82 27.35 -25.03
N GLU A 103 26.32 27.93 -26.12
CA GLU A 103 27.14 28.16 -27.33
C GLU A 103 28.31 29.12 -27.00
N ARG A 104 29.46 28.90 -27.64
CA ARG A 104 30.57 29.85 -27.65
C ARG A 104 30.86 30.37 -29.06
N ARG A 105 31.12 31.67 -29.15
CA ARG A 105 31.51 32.36 -30.38
C ARG A 105 32.79 33.14 -30.17
N LEU A 106 33.74 33.00 -31.10
CA LEU A 106 34.76 34.01 -31.33
C LEU A 106 34.24 34.93 -32.45
N VAL A 107 34.09 36.22 -32.14
CA VAL A 107 33.52 37.22 -33.04
C VAL A 107 34.57 38.28 -33.36
N THR A 108 34.95 38.40 -34.63
CA THR A 108 35.76 39.52 -35.12
C THR A 108 34.81 40.60 -35.64
N ILE A 109 34.86 41.79 -35.02
CA ILE A 109 34.06 42.95 -35.38
C ILE A 109 34.96 44.02 -36.02
N PRO A 110 34.69 44.43 -37.27
CA PRO A 110 35.44 45.50 -37.93
C PRO A 110 35.04 46.89 -37.42
N PRO A 111 35.86 47.94 -37.62
CA PRO A 111 35.69 49.20 -36.90
C PRO A 111 34.34 49.88 -37.17
N GLN A 112 33.83 49.81 -38.40
CA GLN A 112 32.54 50.40 -38.80
C GLN A 112 31.31 49.73 -38.15
N LEU A 113 31.47 48.57 -37.51
CA LEU A 113 30.46 47.90 -36.69
C LEU A 113 30.80 47.90 -35.18
N ALA A 114 31.89 48.60 -34.81
CA ALA A 114 32.37 48.80 -33.44
C ALA A 114 32.33 50.30 -33.07
N TYR A 115 33.49 50.94 -32.87
CA TYR A 115 33.63 52.34 -32.47
C TYR A 115 34.23 53.24 -33.58
N GLY A 116 34.48 52.69 -34.77
CA GLY A 116 34.96 53.40 -35.95
C GLY A 116 36.18 54.29 -35.72
N LYS A 117 36.16 55.46 -36.37
CA LYS A 117 37.25 56.44 -36.36
C LYS A 117 37.40 57.20 -35.05
N GLU A 118 36.39 57.19 -34.20
CA GLU A 118 36.40 57.92 -32.93
C GLU A 118 37.05 57.11 -31.80
N GLY A 119 36.97 55.77 -31.88
CA GLY A 119 37.46 54.89 -30.82
C GLY A 119 36.59 54.99 -29.56
N TYR A 120 37.12 54.55 -28.42
CA TYR A 120 36.41 54.64 -27.14
C TYR A 120 37.36 54.94 -25.99
N GLY A 121 37.41 56.22 -25.60
CA GLY A 121 38.30 56.75 -24.57
C GLY A 121 39.77 56.42 -24.84
N ASP A 122 40.54 56.25 -23.78
CA ASP A 122 41.94 55.79 -23.85
C ASP A 122 42.07 54.25 -24.00
N VAL A 123 40.95 53.53 -24.17
CA VAL A 123 40.90 52.06 -24.13
C VAL A 123 40.88 51.46 -25.53
N ILE A 124 40.03 51.96 -26.43
CA ILE A 124 39.90 51.46 -27.80
C ILE A 124 40.42 52.51 -28.80
N PRO A 125 41.49 52.21 -29.57
CA PRO A 125 42.00 53.11 -30.60
C PRO A 125 41.01 53.37 -31.75
N SER A 126 41.26 54.46 -32.47
CA SER A 126 40.64 54.78 -33.77
C SER A 126 40.86 53.64 -34.78
N ASP A 127 39.83 53.30 -35.56
CA ASP A 127 39.82 52.25 -36.59
C ASP A 127 40.30 50.85 -36.09
N ALA A 128 40.09 50.55 -34.80
CA ALA A 128 40.45 49.25 -34.21
C ALA A 128 39.46 48.12 -34.54
N ILE A 129 39.99 46.98 -35.00
CA ILE A 129 39.28 45.69 -35.08
C ILE A 129 39.21 45.10 -33.66
N LEU A 130 38.05 44.54 -33.27
CA LEU A 130 37.84 43.93 -31.95
C LEU A 130 37.51 42.44 -32.08
N HIS A 131 38.10 41.62 -31.21
CA HIS A 131 37.77 40.20 -31.05
C HIS A 131 37.02 39.98 -29.73
N PHE A 132 35.92 39.23 -29.77
CA PHE A 132 35.16 38.84 -28.58
C PHE A 132 35.01 37.32 -28.52
N ASP A 133 35.57 36.68 -27.48
CA ASP A 133 35.11 35.34 -27.03
C ASP A 133 33.84 35.55 -26.21
N VAL A 134 32.75 34.88 -26.56
CA VAL A 134 31.39 35.07 -26.03
C VAL A 134 30.81 33.73 -25.63
N LEU A 135 30.23 33.63 -24.43
CA LEU A 135 29.46 32.48 -23.92
C LEU A 135 28.06 32.94 -23.52
N LEU A 136 27.02 32.39 -24.15
CA LEU A 136 25.63 32.69 -23.80
C LEU A 136 25.14 31.80 -22.65
N LEU A 137 24.51 32.38 -21.63
CA LEU A 137 24.05 31.69 -20.42
C LEU A 137 22.53 31.66 -20.29
N ASP A 138 21.83 32.64 -20.88
CA ASP A 138 20.39 32.80 -20.71
C ASP A 138 19.78 33.54 -21.91
N VAL A 139 18.55 33.19 -22.25
CA VAL A 139 17.76 33.85 -23.30
C VAL A 139 16.26 33.70 -23.03
N TRP A 140 15.57 34.82 -22.89
CA TRP A 140 14.13 34.88 -22.64
C TRP A 140 13.53 36.17 -23.23
N ASN A 141 12.21 36.28 -23.23
CA ASN A 141 11.46 37.42 -23.74
C ASN A 141 10.32 37.79 -22.76
N PRO A 142 9.97 39.08 -22.58
CA PRO A 142 8.87 39.48 -21.71
C PRO A 142 7.52 38.80 -21.99
N ASP A 143 7.28 38.32 -23.22
CA ASP A 143 6.07 37.59 -23.61
C ASP A 143 6.13 36.07 -23.33
N ASP A 144 7.25 35.54 -22.80
CA ASP A 144 7.38 34.13 -22.45
C ASP A 144 6.52 33.75 -21.23
N GLY A 145 5.90 32.56 -21.29
CA GLY A 145 5.23 31.91 -20.16
C GLY A 145 5.98 30.66 -19.68
N VAL A 146 5.46 30.00 -18.65
CA VAL A 146 6.00 28.69 -18.20
C VAL A 146 5.91 27.66 -19.33
N GLN A 147 7.01 26.96 -19.56
CA GLN A 147 7.06 25.78 -20.42
C GLN A 147 7.13 24.53 -19.54
N SER A 148 6.36 23.51 -19.89
CA SER A 148 6.31 22.25 -19.14
C SER A 148 6.45 21.05 -20.07
N GLU A 149 7.54 20.31 -19.95
CA GLU A 149 7.83 19.10 -20.73
C GLU A 149 7.72 17.87 -19.82
N THR A 150 6.64 17.10 -19.97
CA THR A 150 6.46 15.82 -19.26
C THR A 150 7.19 14.71 -20.02
N TYR A 151 8.26 14.17 -19.44
CA TYR A 151 9.10 13.14 -20.06
C TYR A 151 8.86 11.72 -19.49
N TYR A 152 8.12 11.61 -18.39
CA TYR A 152 7.62 10.33 -17.87
C TYR A 152 6.24 10.51 -17.23
N THR A 153 5.28 9.66 -17.58
CA THR A 153 3.95 9.61 -16.98
C THR A 153 3.67 8.18 -16.51
N PRO A 154 3.15 7.97 -15.29
CA PRO A 154 2.76 6.63 -14.81
C PRO A 154 1.60 6.06 -15.63
N GLU A 155 1.48 4.73 -15.68
CA GLU A 155 0.36 4.04 -16.35
C GLU A 155 -1.00 4.39 -15.74
N ASN A 156 -1.04 4.68 -14.43
CA ASN A 156 -2.25 5.02 -13.71
C ASN A 156 -2.18 6.46 -13.18
N CYS A 157 -3.02 7.33 -13.74
CA CYS A 157 -3.22 8.70 -13.28
C CYS A 157 -4.70 8.93 -12.98
N SER A 158 -5.14 8.45 -11.81
CA SER A 158 -6.52 8.57 -11.32
C SER A 158 -6.88 9.99 -10.88
N ARG A 159 -5.88 10.80 -10.48
CA ARG A 159 -5.99 12.20 -10.07
C ARG A 159 -4.81 13.01 -10.62
N LYS A 160 -5.05 14.29 -10.86
CA LYS A 160 -4.03 15.29 -11.19
C LYS A 160 -4.01 16.41 -10.16
N VAL A 161 -2.88 17.11 -10.03
CA VAL A 161 -2.75 18.29 -9.15
C VAL A 161 -3.73 19.38 -9.58
N GLU A 162 -4.65 19.75 -8.69
CA GLU A 162 -5.55 20.91 -8.85
C GLU A 162 -5.15 22.08 -7.92
N VAL A 163 -5.81 23.23 -8.07
CA VAL A 163 -5.57 24.40 -7.21
C VAL A 163 -6.03 24.12 -5.78
N SER A 164 -5.22 24.52 -4.82
CA SER A 164 -5.36 24.26 -3.37
C SER A 164 -5.09 22.81 -2.94
N ASP A 165 -4.61 21.93 -3.81
CA ASP A 165 -4.09 20.63 -3.40
C ASP A 165 -2.71 20.79 -2.73
N TYR A 166 -2.46 19.94 -1.74
CA TYR A 166 -1.16 19.74 -1.11
C TYR A 166 -0.38 18.66 -1.85
N VAL A 167 0.84 19.00 -2.25
CA VAL A 167 1.75 18.14 -3.00
C VAL A 167 3.02 17.89 -2.21
N ARG A 168 3.63 16.73 -2.48
CA ARG A 168 4.94 16.33 -1.98
C ARG A 168 5.78 15.87 -3.16
N TYR A 169 6.88 16.57 -3.45
CA TYR A 169 7.71 16.31 -4.63
C TYR A 169 9.21 16.37 -4.33
N HIS A 170 9.99 15.76 -5.23
CA HIS A 170 11.41 16.03 -5.35
C HIS A 170 11.66 16.88 -6.61
N TYR A 171 12.66 17.76 -6.52
CA TYR A 171 13.18 18.55 -7.64
C TYR A 171 14.72 18.68 -7.61
N ASN A 172 15.27 18.98 -8.78
CA ASN A 172 16.57 19.63 -9.01
C ASN A 172 16.32 20.97 -9.72
N GLY A 173 16.89 22.07 -9.21
CA GLY A 173 16.75 23.41 -9.77
C GLY A 173 18.06 23.90 -10.40
N THR A 174 18.04 24.20 -11.69
CA THR A 174 19.18 24.75 -12.44
C THR A 174 18.84 26.08 -13.12
N LEU A 175 19.85 26.89 -13.38
CA LEU A 175 19.74 27.96 -14.37
C LEU A 175 19.60 27.35 -15.79
N LEU A 176 19.24 28.17 -16.77
CA LEU A 176 19.07 27.73 -18.17
C LEU A 176 20.38 27.22 -18.83
N ASP A 177 21.54 27.63 -18.30
CA ASP A 177 22.87 27.10 -18.66
C ASP A 177 23.19 25.72 -18.03
N GLY A 178 22.31 25.18 -17.17
CA GLY A 178 22.49 23.91 -16.47
C GLY A 178 23.22 24.02 -15.12
N THR A 179 23.59 25.23 -14.67
CA THR A 179 24.18 25.43 -13.34
C THR A 179 23.16 25.10 -12.25
N LEU A 180 23.40 24.04 -11.49
CA LEU A 180 22.58 23.64 -10.33
C LEU A 180 22.70 24.68 -9.21
N PHE A 181 21.57 25.28 -8.80
CA PHE A 181 21.50 26.18 -7.65
C PHE A 181 20.90 25.48 -6.42
N ASP A 182 19.99 24.51 -6.59
CA ASP A 182 19.33 23.83 -5.46
C ASP A 182 18.87 22.41 -5.83
N SER A 183 18.73 21.55 -4.82
CA SER A 183 18.11 20.23 -4.94
C SER A 183 17.45 19.80 -3.65
N SER A 184 16.26 19.24 -3.76
CA SER A 184 15.59 18.53 -2.66
C SER A 184 16.35 17.26 -2.25
N HIS A 185 17.00 16.56 -3.19
CA HIS A 185 17.71 15.32 -2.93
C HIS A 185 18.96 15.54 -2.07
N THR A 186 19.72 16.61 -2.28
CA THR A 186 20.88 16.96 -1.44
C THR A 186 20.48 17.36 -0.02
N ARG A 187 19.25 17.83 0.17
CA ARG A 187 18.64 18.13 1.47
C ARG A 187 18.05 16.90 2.18
N LEU A 188 18.06 15.72 1.52
CA LEU A 188 17.48 14.45 2.01
C LEU A 188 16.00 14.55 2.46
N ARG A 189 15.25 15.50 1.88
CA ARG A 189 13.82 15.70 2.14
C ARG A 189 13.10 16.18 0.89
N THR A 190 11.80 15.94 0.83
CA THR A 190 10.93 16.46 -0.21
C THR A 190 10.65 17.96 -0.03
N TYR A 191 9.99 18.56 -1.01
CA TYR A 191 9.34 19.86 -0.86
C TYR A 191 7.84 19.62 -0.81
N ASP A 192 7.22 20.09 0.28
CA ASP A 192 5.86 19.75 0.67
C ASP A 192 5.07 21.06 0.84
N THR A 193 4.03 21.29 0.02
CA THR A 193 3.41 22.61 -0.13
C THR A 193 2.02 22.55 -0.78
N TYR A 194 1.30 23.67 -0.77
CA TYR A 194 0.07 23.87 -1.53
C TYR A 194 0.32 24.48 -2.91
N VAL A 195 -0.41 24.03 -3.94
CA VAL A 195 -0.26 24.49 -5.34
C VAL A 195 -1.36 25.46 -5.75
N GLY A 196 -0.99 26.47 -6.54
CA GLY A 196 -1.90 27.42 -7.19
C GLY A 196 -2.49 28.47 -6.25
N ILE A 197 -1.91 28.65 -5.06
CA ILE A 197 -2.37 29.60 -4.04
C ILE A 197 -1.30 30.63 -3.62
N GLY A 198 -0.22 30.79 -4.40
CA GLY A 198 0.78 31.85 -4.21
C GLY A 198 1.82 31.57 -3.12
N TRP A 199 2.00 30.32 -2.70
CA TRP A 199 3.05 29.92 -1.76
C TRP A 199 4.39 29.60 -2.45
N LEU A 200 4.34 29.34 -3.76
CA LEU A 200 5.50 29.10 -4.62
C LEU A 200 5.80 30.33 -5.49
N ILE A 201 7.00 30.36 -6.09
CA ILE A 201 7.25 31.22 -7.25
C ILE A 201 6.23 30.90 -8.35
N ALA A 202 5.69 31.93 -9.01
CA ALA A 202 4.51 31.81 -9.88
C ALA A 202 4.67 30.77 -11.01
N GLY A 203 5.90 30.55 -11.47
CA GLY A 203 6.20 29.55 -12.50
C GLY A 203 6.12 28.10 -12.01
N MET A 204 6.45 27.83 -10.74
CA MET A 204 6.24 26.51 -10.12
C MET A 204 4.76 26.28 -9.80
N ASP A 205 4.09 27.31 -9.29
CA ASP A 205 2.65 27.27 -8.98
C ASP A 205 1.78 26.96 -10.22
N GLN A 206 2.24 27.38 -11.42
CA GLN A 206 1.66 27.01 -12.71
C GLN A 206 2.17 25.66 -13.23
N GLY A 207 3.48 25.38 -13.15
CA GLY A 207 4.10 24.21 -13.76
C GLY A 207 3.78 22.87 -13.10
N LEU A 208 3.44 22.86 -11.81
CA LEU A 208 3.02 21.67 -11.06
C LEU A 208 1.56 21.26 -11.36
N LEU A 209 0.72 22.17 -11.83
CA LEU A 209 -0.69 21.87 -12.10
C LEU A 209 -0.83 20.80 -13.19
N GLY A 210 -1.82 19.91 -13.01
CA GLY A 210 -2.08 18.83 -13.95
C GLY A 210 -1.06 17.68 -13.94
N MET A 211 -0.08 17.67 -13.02
CA MET A 211 0.82 16.52 -12.81
C MET A 211 0.10 15.31 -12.19
N CYS A 212 0.53 14.11 -12.54
CA CYS A 212 0.14 12.84 -11.90
C CYS A 212 1.17 12.41 -10.83
N VAL A 213 0.77 11.69 -9.79
CA VAL A 213 1.72 11.13 -8.80
C VAL A 213 2.60 10.07 -9.48
N GLY A 214 3.92 10.21 -9.37
CA GLY A 214 4.93 9.45 -10.10
C GLY A 214 5.34 10.07 -11.45
N GLU A 215 4.66 11.11 -11.94
CA GLU A 215 5.05 11.84 -13.17
C GLU A 215 6.38 12.55 -12.99
N ARG A 216 7.18 12.63 -14.06
CA ARG A 216 8.36 13.48 -14.15
C ARG A 216 8.25 14.52 -15.26
N ARG A 217 8.58 15.76 -14.91
CA ARG A 217 8.35 16.95 -15.73
C ARG A 217 9.48 17.95 -15.56
N ILE A 218 9.96 18.51 -16.66
CA ILE A 218 10.82 19.69 -16.67
C ILE A 218 9.93 20.92 -16.74
N ILE A 219 10.12 21.88 -15.83
CA ILE A 219 9.41 23.16 -15.75
C ILE A 219 10.42 24.27 -16.00
N THR A 220 10.30 25.00 -17.11
CA THR A 220 11.14 26.15 -17.43
C THR A 220 10.34 27.44 -17.32
N MET A 221 10.90 28.47 -16.69
CA MET A 221 10.21 29.75 -16.48
C MET A 221 11.14 30.96 -16.67
N PRO A 222 10.65 32.06 -17.28
CA PRO A 222 11.38 33.32 -17.35
C PRO A 222 11.48 33.99 -15.97
N PRO A 223 12.36 34.99 -15.77
CA PRO A 223 12.58 35.60 -14.46
C PRO A 223 11.32 36.22 -13.86
N SER A 224 10.43 36.75 -14.70
CA SER A 224 9.13 37.34 -14.31
C SER A 224 8.20 36.40 -13.55
N LEU A 225 8.41 35.07 -13.67
CA LEU A 225 7.67 34.03 -12.96
C LEU A 225 8.54 33.29 -11.91
N GLY A 226 9.83 33.64 -11.83
CA GLY A 226 10.77 33.25 -10.78
C GLY A 226 11.08 34.41 -9.83
N TYR A 227 12.35 34.80 -9.73
CA TYR A 227 12.87 35.82 -8.79
C TYR A 227 13.11 37.21 -9.42
N GLY A 228 12.60 37.43 -10.63
CA GLY A 228 12.56 38.73 -11.31
C GLY A 228 13.92 39.38 -11.55
N SER A 229 13.96 40.71 -11.45
CA SER A 229 15.17 41.51 -11.65
C SER A 229 16.23 41.35 -10.57
N ASN A 230 15.86 40.82 -9.41
CA ASN A 230 16.68 40.87 -8.20
C ASN A 230 17.45 39.55 -7.98
N GLY A 231 16.86 38.42 -8.37
CA GLY A 231 17.42 37.10 -8.09
C GLY A 231 17.15 36.66 -6.65
N ASP A 232 17.85 35.62 -6.21
CA ASP A 232 17.81 35.12 -4.82
C ASP A 232 19.20 34.67 -4.35
N GLY A 233 19.55 35.05 -3.13
CA GLY A 233 20.84 34.77 -2.49
C GLY A 233 22.06 35.14 -3.35
N SER A 234 23.06 34.26 -3.34
CA SER A 234 24.22 34.26 -4.24
C SER A 234 24.00 33.41 -5.50
N ASP A 235 22.98 32.55 -5.50
CA ASP A 235 22.97 31.33 -6.31
C ASP A 235 22.02 31.46 -7.51
N ILE A 236 21.06 32.40 -7.44
CA ILE A 236 20.15 32.74 -8.54
C ILE A 236 20.37 34.21 -8.93
N PRO A 237 21.08 34.50 -10.03
CA PRO A 237 21.28 35.87 -10.51
C PRO A 237 19.96 36.57 -10.90
N GLY A 238 19.91 37.88 -10.71
CA GLY A 238 18.81 38.71 -11.24
C GLY A 238 18.68 38.59 -12.76
N GLN A 239 17.44 38.50 -13.25
CA GLN A 239 17.08 38.25 -14.66
C GLN A 239 17.53 36.88 -15.22
N ALA A 240 17.76 35.87 -14.37
CA ALA A 240 18.01 34.49 -14.79
C ALA A 240 16.71 33.67 -14.97
N SER A 241 16.64 32.87 -16.04
CA SER A 241 15.58 31.88 -16.23
C SER A 241 15.87 30.62 -15.43
N LEU A 242 14.83 29.99 -14.89
CA LEU A 242 14.95 28.79 -14.06
C LEU A 242 14.44 27.55 -14.79
N VAL A 243 15.05 26.41 -14.49
CA VAL A 243 14.65 25.08 -14.94
C VAL A 243 14.54 24.18 -13.72
N PHE A 244 13.41 23.51 -13.53
CA PHE A 244 13.20 22.52 -12.49
C PHE A 244 12.87 21.17 -13.11
N ASP A 245 13.72 20.17 -12.89
CA ASP A 245 13.38 18.75 -13.12
C ASP A 245 12.68 18.24 -11.87
N VAL A 246 11.42 17.82 -12.01
CA VAL A 246 10.49 17.51 -10.89
C VAL A 246 9.96 16.09 -11.02
N VAL A 247 9.87 15.37 -9.89
CA VAL A 247 9.07 14.15 -9.72
C VAL A 247 8.06 14.33 -8.58
N LEU A 248 6.77 14.16 -8.89
CA LEU A 248 5.69 14.22 -7.90
C LEU A 248 5.56 12.87 -7.18
N LEU A 249 5.40 12.88 -5.85
CA LEU A 249 5.39 11.68 -5.01
C LEU A 249 4.10 11.51 -4.20
N ASP A 250 3.43 12.60 -3.84
CA ASP A 250 2.16 12.56 -3.13
C ASP A 250 1.25 13.76 -3.46
N LEU A 251 -0.06 13.57 -3.28
CA LEU A 251 -1.11 14.50 -3.69
C LEU A 251 -2.41 14.26 -2.90
N HIS A 252 -2.86 15.27 -2.14
CA HIS A 252 -4.19 15.28 -1.52
C HIS A 252 -4.76 16.69 -1.36
N ASN A 253 -6.06 16.82 -1.11
CA ASN A 253 -6.68 18.04 -0.60
C ASN A 253 -6.96 17.85 0.90
N PRO A 254 -6.82 18.89 1.76
CA PRO A 254 -7.23 18.81 3.17
C PRO A 254 -8.73 18.53 3.39
N LYS A 255 -9.55 18.55 2.33
CA LYS A 255 -10.99 18.23 2.34
C LYS A 255 -11.32 16.81 1.85
N ASP A 256 -10.32 16.03 1.43
CA ASP A 256 -10.55 14.67 0.95
C ASP A 256 -11.07 13.77 2.09
N GLY A 257 -12.02 12.88 1.77
CA GLY A 257 -12.38 11.76 2.64
C GLY A 257 -11.62 10.48 2.27
N VAL A 258 -11.93 9.38 2.95
CA VAL A 258 -11.48 8.05 2.52
C VAL A 258 -12.04 7.73 1.14
N THR A 259 -11.16 7.33 0.21
CA THR A 259 -11.57 6.80 -1.09
C THR A 259 -11.52 5.28 -1.06
N ILE A 260 -12.66 4.63 -1.31
CA ILE A 260 -12.79 3.17 -1.32
C ILE A 260 -13.02 2.70 -2.76
N THR A 261 -12.22 1.74 -3.23
CA THR A 261 -12.38 1.08 -4.53
C THR A 261 -12.49 -0.42 -4.32
N ASN A 262 -13.68 -0.98 -4.51
CA ASN A 262 -13.91 -2.42 -4.38
C ASN A 262 -13.29 -3.14 -5.58
N GLN A 263 -12.49 -4.17 -5.32
CA GLN A 263 -11.75 -4.95 -6.32
C GLN A 263 -12.46 -6.28 -6.64
N ASP A 264 -12.96 -6.95 -5.60
CA ASP A 264 -13.77 -8.16 -5.71
C ASP A 264 -14.74 -8.24 -4.51
N ILE A 265 -15.99 -8.66 -4.75
CA ILE A 265 -17.03 -8.78 -3.71
C ILE A 265 -17.73 -10.14 -3.88
N PRO A 266 -17.31 -11.17 -3.13
CA PRO A 266 -17.94 -12.48 -3.17
C PRO A 266 -19.45 -12.44 -2.97
N GLN A 267 -20.16 -13.29 -3.70
CA GLN A 267 -21.62 -13.41 -3.63
C GLN A 267 -22.02 -14.81 -3.15
N PRO A 268 -23.04 -14.92 -2.27
CA PRO A 268 -23.86 -13.83 -1.73
C PRO A 268 -23.20 -13.10 -0.55
N CYS A 269 -23.23 -11.76 -0.56
CA CYS A 269 -22.85 -10.96 0.60
C CYS A 269 -24.01 -10.90 1.63
N LEU A 270 -24.10 -11.92 2.49
CA LEU A 270 -25.21 -12.11 3.44
C LEU A 270 -25.14 -11.19 4.68
N ARG A 271 -23.93 -10.88 5.16
CA ARG A 271 -23.66 -10.00 6.32
C ARG A 271 -22.66 -8.93 5.89
N LYS A 272 -22.83 -7.70 6.40
CA LYS A 272 -21.90 -6.58 6.19
C LYS A 272 -21.37 -6.06 7.51
N SER A 273 -20.12 -5.60 7.53
CA SER A 273 -19.48 -5.12 8.76
C SER A 273 -20.10 -3.83 9.30
N ILE A 274 -20.20 -3.74 10.63
CA ILE A 274 -20.69 -2.58 11.37
C ILE A 274 -19.73 -2.17 12.49
N SER A 275 -19.88 -0.94 13.03
CA SER A 275 -19.07 -0.47 14.17
C SER A 275 -19.24 -1.37 15.39
N GLY A 276 -18.13 -1.95 15.85
CA GLY A 276 -18.09 -2.92 16.94
C GLY A 276 -18.03 -4.38 16.53
N ASP A 277 -18.06 -4.69 15.23
CA ASP A 277 -17.62 -6.01 14.78
C ASP A 277 -16.11 -6.18 15.01
N PHE A 278 -15.74 -7.37 15.46
CA PHE A 278 -14.36 -7.85 15.42
C PHE A 278 -14.06 -8.37 14.01
N ILE A 279 -13.02 -7.87 13.38
CA ILE A 279 -12.63 -8.18 11.99
C ILE A 279 -11.25 -8.83 11.96
N ARG A 280 -11.08 -9.80 11.06
CA ARG A 280 -9.79 -10.40 10.72
C ARG A 280 -9.55 -10.21 9.23
N TYR A 281 -8.46 -9.52 8.89
CA TYR A 281 -8.14 -9.19 7.50
C TYR A 281 -6.65 -9.27 7.21
N HIS A 282 -6.32 -9.46 5.94
CA HIS A 282 -4.99 -9.20 5.43
C HIS A 282 -4.94 -7.85 4.71
N TYR A 283 -3.76 -7.23 4.73
CA TYR A 283 -3.45 -6.01 3.97
C TYR A 283 -2.03 -6.01 3.40
N ASN A 284 -1.86 -5.24 2.32
CA ASN A 284 -0.60 -4.65 1.86
C ASN A 284 -0.75 -3.12 1.91
N GLY A 285 0.23 -2.40 2.47
CA GLY A 285 0.24 -0.94 2.59
C GLY A 285 1.39 -0.31 1.79
N SER A 286 1.06 0.69 0.98
CA SER A 286 2.00 1.49 0.20
C SER A 286 1.65 2.98 0.24
N LEU A 287 2.62 3.85 -0.03
CA LEU A 287 2.36 5.26 -0.30
C LEU A 287 1.70 5.43 -1.68
N LEU A 288 1.24 6.65 -2.00
CA LEU A 288 0.53 6.93 -3.25
C LEU A 288 1.39 6.78 -4.52
N ASP A 289 2.71 6.90 -4.42
CA ASP A 289 3.68 6.58 -5.48
C ASP A 289 3.94 5.06 -5.66
N GLY A 290 3.31 4.21 -4.84
CA GLY A 290 3.51 2.77 -4.83
C GLY A 290 4.63 2.28 -3.90
N THR A 291 5.31 3.16 -3.17
CA THR A 291 6.36 2.77 -2.20
C THR A 291 5.77 1.93 -1.07
N PHE A 292 6.04 0.62 -1.09
CA PHE A 292 5.57 -0.34 -0.11
C PHE A 292 6.18 -0.12 1.28
N PHE A 293 5.35 -0.10 2.33
CA PHE A 293 5.79 0.06 3.72
C PHE A 293 5.52 -1.14 4.64
N ASP A 294 4.37 -1.82 4.57
CA ASP A 294 4.05 -2.96 5.45
C ASP A 294 3.05 -3.96 4.83
N SER A 295 3.04 -5.20 5.31
CA SER A 295 2.07 -6.22 4.92
C SER A 295 1.80 -7.19 6.07
N SER A 296 0.54 -7.56 6.26
CA SER A 296 0.18 -8.66 7.18
C SER A 296 0.70 -10.03 6.70
N TYR A 297 0.71 -10.27 5.38
CA TYR A 297 1.21 -11.52 4.79
C TYR A 297 2.69 -11.77 5.13
N SER A 298 3.50 -10.71 5.25
CA SER A 298 4.91 -10.82 5.67
C SER A 298 5.12 -11.41 7.07
N ARG A 299 4.06 -11.44 7.90
CA ARG A 299 4.03 -11.98 9.26
C ARG A 299 3.24 -13.30 9.36
N ASN A 300 2.74 -13.82 8.23
CA ASN A 300 1.88 -15.01 8.13
C ASN A 300 0.72 -15.05 9.15
N ARG A 301 0.08 -13.89 9.39
CA ARG A 301 -1.08 -13.76 10.27
C ARG A 301 -1.97 -12.61 9.81
N THR A 302 -3.25 -12.65 10.16
CA THR A 302 -4.20 -11.56 9.95
C THR A 302 -3.88 -10.36 10.87
N TYR A 303 -4.50 -9.22 10.57
CA TYR A 303 -4.67 -8.14 11.52
C TYR A 303 -6.08 -8.24 12.10
N ASP A 304 -6.16 -8.34 13.43
CA ASP A 304 -7.36 -8.70 14.16
C ASP A 304 -7.71 -7.54 15.13
N THR A 305 -8.90 -6.96 15.01
CA THR A 305 -9.28 -5.74 15.75
C THR A 305 -10.79 -5.47 15.73
N TYR A 306 -11.26 -4.47 16.47
CA TYR A 306 -12.65 -3.98 16.44
C TYR A 306 -12.78 -2.75 15.54
N VAL A 307 -13.68 -2.79 14.55
CA VAL A 307 -13.89 -1.69 13.58
C VAL A 307 -14.75 -0.59 14.17
N GLY A 308 -14.43 0.68 13.88
CA GLY A 308 -15.23 1.84 14.23
C GLY A 308 -15.27 2.07 15.74
N LYS A 309 -14.12 1.92 16.40
CA LYS A 309 -13.90 2.06 17.86
C LYS A 309 -12.67 2.91 18.21
N GLY A 310 -12.02 3.54 17.23
CA GLY A 310 -10.78 4.31 17.43
C GLY A 310 -9.55 3.42 17.70
N SER A 311 -9.61 2.14 17.31
CA SER A 311 -8.51 1.17 17.47
C SER A 311 -7.59 1.11 16.25
N LEU A 312 -7.91 1.88 15.21
CA LEU A 312 -7.17 2.02 13.95
C LEU A 312 -6.96 3.52 13.65
N ILE A 313 -6.13 3.82 12.64
CA ILE A 313 -6.17 5.13 11.99
C ILE A 313 -7.59 5.37 11.42
N GLY A 314 -8.09 6.60 11.51
CA GLY A 314 -9.51 6.92 11.23
C GLY A 314 -9.99 6.42 9.88
N GLY A 315 -9.16 6.56 8.84
CA GLY A 315 -9.53 6.13 7.49
C GLY A 315 -9.61 4.61 7.28
N MET A 316 -8.95 3.83 8.12
CA MET A 316 -9.14 2.37 8.16
C MET A 316 -10.39 1.99 8.97
N ASP A 317 -10.66 2.72 10.06
CA ASP A 317 -11.85 2.53 10.89
C ASP A 317 -13.15 2.87 10.13
N GLU A 318 -13.10 3.85 9.22
CA GLU A 318 -14.14 4.14 8.23
C GLU A 318 -14.13 3.14 7.05
N GLY A 319 -12.95 2.89 6.45
CA GLY A 319 -12.82 2.11 5.21
C GLY A 319 -13.13 0.61 5.34
N LEU A 320 -13.11 0.06 6.57
CA LEU A 320 -13.51 -1.31 6.88
C LEU A 320 -14.99 -1.49 7.22
N ILE A 321 -15.79 -0.42 7.24
CA ILE A 321 -17.26 -0.51 7.40
C ILE A 321 -17.91 -0.97 6.09
N GLY A 322 -19.00 -1.74 6.21
CA GLY A 322 -19.77 -2.24 5.09
C GLY A 322 -19.02 -3.23 4.19
N VAL A 323 -17.98 -3.90 4.69
CA VAL A 323 -17.31 -5.00 3.97
C VAL A 323 -18.17 -6.26 3.94
N CYS A 324 -18.00 -7.06 2.89
CA CYS A 324 -18.45 -8.44 2.80
C CYS A 324 -17.32 -9.41 3.22
N ILE A 325 -17.68 -10.64 3.62
CA ILE A 325 -16.68 -11.68 3.92
C ILE A 325 -16.00 -12.12 2.61
N GLY A 326 -14.68 -12.32 2.63
CA GLY A 326 -13.87 -12.58 1.43
C GLY A 326 -13.62 -11.37 0.52
N GLU A 327 -14.16 -10.18 0.84
CA GLU A 327 -14.05 -8.99 -0.02
C GLU A 327 -12.60 -8.53 -0.20
N ARG A 328 -12.29 -8.06 -1.41
CA ARG A 328 -11.06 -7.32 -1.73
C ARG A 328 -11.40 -5.88 -2.05
N ARG A 329 -10.80 -4.93 -1.35
CA ARG A 329 -10.96 -3.49 -1.60
C ARG A 329 -9.64 -2.75 -1.41
N ARG A 330 -9.44 -1.71 -2.20
CA ARG A 330 -8.41 -0.69 -1.98
C ARG A 330 -9.00 0.46 -1.18
N ILE A 331 -8.31 0.87 -0.13
CA ILE A 331 -8.65 2.02 0.71
C ILE A 331 -7.51 3.04 0.57
N THR A 332 -7.83 4.25 0.11
CA THR A 332 -6.90 5.37 0.02
C THR A 332 -7.26 6.42 1.06
N ILE A 333 -6.30 6.76 1.93
CA ILE A 333 -6.51 7.50 3.18
C ILE A 333 -5.68 8.79 3.14
N PRO A 334 -6.30 9.98 3.20
CA PRO A 334 -5.58 11.25 3.29
C PRO A 334 -4.92 11.41 4.68
N PRO A 335 -3.88 12.23 4.82
CA PRO A 335 -3.00 12.18 6.00
C PRO A 335 -3.72 12.47 7.32
N HIS A 336 -4.71 13.37 7.31
CA HIS A 336 -5.50 13.73 8.49
C HIS A 336 -6.43 12.60 8.99
N LEU A 337 -6.63 11.54 8.20
CA LEU A 337 -7.27 10.27 8.61
C LEU A 337 -6.26 9.12 8.77
N GLY A 338 -4.97 9.40 8.56
CA GLY A 338 -3.83 8.48 8.65
C GLY A 338 -2.90 8.83 9.82
N TYR A 339 -1.67 9.27 9.52
CA TYR A 339 -0.62 9.62 10.50
C TYR A 339 -0.28 11.13 10.54
N GLY A 340 -1.13 11.99 9.95
CA GLY A 340 -1.02 13.44 10.03
C GLY A 340 0.22 14.05 9.36
N GLU A 341 0.54 15.28 9.76
CA GLU A 341 1.71 16.03 9.27
C GLU A 341 3.05 15.49 9.81
N GLU A 342 3.03 14.70 10.88
CA GLU A 342 4.24 14.11 11.50
C GLU A 342 4.66 12.77 10.85
N GLY A 343 3.69 11.97 10.36
CA GLY A 343 3.95 10.64 9.81
C GLY A 343 4.20 9.59 10.91
N THR A 344 4.86 8.47 10.56
CA THR A 344 5.27 7.50 11.58
C THR A 344 6.49 6.65 11.20
N GLY A 345 7.39 6.47 12.18
CA GLY A 345 8.62 5.70 12.03
C GLY A 345 9.56 6.28 10.97
N THR A 346 10.17 5.40 10.18
CA THR A 346 11.08 5.76 9.07
C THR A 346 10.51 5.43 7.69
N LYS A 347 9.30 4.87 7.62
CA LYS A 347 8.67 4.39 6.37
C LYS A 347 7.51 5.25 5.89
N ILE A 348 6.78 5.89 6.79
CA ILE A 348 5.63 6.73 6.48
C ILE A 348 6.03 8.17 6.81
N PRO A 349 6.34 9.01 5.83
CA PRO A 349 6.69 10.41 6.06
C PRO A 349 5.46 11.23 6.48
N GLY A 350 5.71 12.45 6.95
CA GLY A 350 4.67 13.44 7.21
C GLY A 350 3.84 13.75 5.98
N SER A 351 2.56 14.06 6.18
CA SER A 351 1.59 14.44 5.13
C SER A 351 1.42 13.41 4.01
N ALA A 352 1.73 12.13 4.26
CA ALA A 352 1.65 11.06 3.27
C ALA A 352 0.25 10.45 3.14
N VAL A 353 -0.20 10.24 1.90
CA VAL A 353 -1.40 9.48 1.59
C VAL A 353 -1.09 7.99 1.62
N LEU A 354 -1.92 7.23 2.33
CA LEU A 354 -1.75 5.79 2.49
C LEU A 354 -2.69 5.05 1.54
N VAL A 355 -2.18 4.02 0.89
CA VAL A 355 -2.96 3.10 0.05
C VAL A 355 -2.87 1.71 0.66
N PHE A 356 -4.00 1.13 1.03
CA PHE A 356 -4.10 -0.23 1.54
C PHE A 356 -4.92 -1.11 0.60
N ASP A 357 -4.32 -2.16 0.07
CA ASP A 357 -5.06 -3.26 -0.56
C ASP A 357 -5.43 -4.29 0.51
N ILE A 358 -6.74 -4.46 0.75
CA ILE A 358 -7.33 -5.26 1.83
C ILE A 358 -7.94 -6.56 1.28
N HIS A 359 -7.84 -7.64 2.05
CA HIS A 359 -8.56 -8.90 1.86
C HIS A 359 -9.20 -9.35 3.18
N ILE A 360 -10.53 -9.38 3.23
CA ILE A 360 -11.30 -9.72 4.44
C ILE A 360 -11.39 -11.23 4.61
N ILE A 361 -11.02 -11.77 5.79
CA ILE A 361 -11.09 -13.21 6.08
C ILE A 361 -12.42 -13.55 6.74
N ASP A 362 -12.73 -12.91 7.87
CA ASP A 362 -14.07 -12.90 8.47
C ASP A 362 -14.27 -11.67 9.37
N PHE A 363 -15.49 -11.50 9.86
CA PHE A 363 -15.83 -10.57 10.93
C PHE A 363 -17.14 -11.00 11.60
N HIS A 364 -17.26 -10.70 12.89
CA HIS A 364 -18.41 -11.11 13.72
C HIS A 364 -18.66 -10.12 14.86
N ASN A 365 -19.80 -10.29 15.53
CA ASN A 365 -20.21 -9.53 16.70
C ASN A 365 -20.49 -10.47 17.89
N PRO A 366 -20.30 -10.03 19.15
CA PRO A 366 -20.84 -10.71 20.33
C PRO A 366 -22.38 -10.82 20.38
N SER A 367 -23.10 -10.19 19.44
CA SER A 367 -24.55 -10.31 19.27
C SER A 367 -24.99 -11.14 18.05
N ASP A 368 -24.05 -11.70 17.28
CA ASP A 368 -24.39 -12.64 16.19
C ASP A 368 -24.92 -13.97 16.76
N THR A 369 -25.73 -14.67 15.98
CA THR A 369 -26.28 -16.01 16.30
C THR A 369 -25.82 -17.03 15.26
N VAL A 370 -26.09 -18.33 15.46
CA VAL A 370 -25.78 -19.35 14.45
C VAL A 370 -26.66 -19.14 13.21
N VAL A 371 -26.03 -18.96 12.05
CA VAL A 371 -26.76 -18.91 10.78
C VAL A 371 -26.98 -20.35 10.30
N ILE A 372 -28.20 -20.85 10.48
CA ILE A 372 -28.61 -22.19 10.06
C ILE A 372 -29.28 -22.12 8.69
N THR A 373 -28.66 -22.73 7.67
CA THR A 373 -29.25 -22.90 6.34
C THR A 373 -29.53 -24.38 6.08
N THR A 374 -30.78 -24.76 5.83
CA THR A 374 -31.13 -26.13 5.45
C THR A 374 -30.90 -26.34 3.95
N ASN A 375 -29.85 -27.07 3.59
CA ASN A 375 -29.47 -27.35 2.21
C ASN A 375 -30.31 -28.46 1.57
N TYR A 376 -30.78 -29.42 2.37
CA TYR A 376 -31.65 -30.50 1.95
C TYR A 376 -32.45 -31.02 3.14
N LYS A 377 -33.73 -31.29 2.95
CA LYS A 377 -34.63 -31.87 3.96
C LYS A 377 -35.43 -33.02 3.31
N PRO A 378 -35.44 -34.24 3.91
CA PRO A 378 -36.20 -35.38 3.39
C PRO A 378 -37.71 -35.11 3.35
N GLU A 379 -38.42 -35.84 2.48
CA GLU A 379 -39.88 -35.79 2.37
C GLU A 379 -40.58 -36.28 3.66
N VAL A 380 -39.99 -37.27 4.34
CA VAL A 380 -40.45 -37.79 5.64
C VAL A 380 -39.55 -37.25 6.74
N CYS A 381 -40.08 -36.37 7.58
CA CYS A 381 -39.32 -35.64 8.60
C CYS A 381 -40.22 -35.32 9.82
N GLU A 382 -40.85 -36.36 10.38
CA GLU A 382 -41.81 -36.23 11.48
C GLU A 382 -41.10 -36.18 12.85
N THR A 383 -40.07 -37.00 13.06
CA THR A 383 -39.24 -37.00 14.28
C THR A 383 -38.12 -35.96 14.14
N LEU A 384 -38.07 -35.01 15.06
CA LEU A 384 -37.08 -33.94 15.11
C LEU A 384 -36.21 -34.07 16.37
N ALA A 385 -34.90 -33.86 16.25
CA ALA A 385 -33.94 -33.97 17.35
C ALA A 385 -34.21 -32.96 18.47
N LYS A 386 -34.32 -33.46 19.70
CA LYS A 386 -34.54 -32.70 20.94
C LYS A 386 -33.48 -33.05 21.98
N LYS A 387 -33.41 -32.25 23.05
CA LYS A 387 -32.54 -32.48 24.21
C LYS A 387 -32.71 -33.92 24.74
N GLY A 388 -31.60 -34.59 24.99
CA GLY A 388 -31.53 -35.97 25.47
C GLY A 388 -31.46 -37.03 24.36
N ASP A 389 -31.79 -36.71 23.11
CA ASP A 389 -31.66 -37.66 22.00
C ASP A 389 -30.18 -37.95 21.69
N PHE A 390 -29.86 -39.20 21.39
CA PHE A 390 -28.53 -39.61 20.93
C PHE A 390 -28.48 -39.53 19.40
N VAL A 391 -27.68 -38.62 18.88
CA VAL A 391 -27.58 -38.32 17.45
C VAL A 391 -26.22 -38.73 16.90
N LYS A 392 -26.23 -39.32 15.70
CA LYS A 392 -25.04 -39.67 14.93
C LYS A 392 -25.08 -38.90 13.62
N TYR A 393 -24.06 -38.10 13.37
CA TYR A 393 -24.02 -37.20 12.22
C TYR A 393 -22.63 -37.20 11.55
N HIS A 394 -22.60 -36.84 10.28
CA HIS A 394 -21.37 -36.46 9.60
C HIS A 394 -21.24 -34.93 9.60
N TYR A 395 -20.01 -34.44 9.68
CA TYR A 395 -19.66 -33.05 9.41
C TYR A 395 -18.42 -32.93 8.51
N ASN A 396 -18.34 -31.81 7.80
CA ASN A 396 -17.14 -31.24 7.20
C ASN A 396 -17.01 -29.78 7.68
N ALA A 397 -15.87 -29.43 8.28
CA ALA A 397 -15.61 -28.18 8.98
C ALA A 397 -14.53 -27.35 8.29
N SER A 398 -14.78 -26.05 8.13
CA SER A 398 -13.85 -25.10 7.53
C SER A 398 -13.95 -23.71 8.20
N LEU A 399 -13.00 -22.84 7.90
CA LEU A 399 -13.13 -21.41 8.13
C LEU A 399 -13.99 -20.75 7.04
N MET A 400 -14.38 -19.49 7.26
CA MET A 400 -15.14 -18.68 6.28
C MET A 400 -14.43 -18.45 4.94
N ASP A 401 -13.09 -18.52 4.90
CA ASP A 401 -12.29 -18.41 3.67
C ASP A 401 -12.16 -19.76 2.91
N GLY A 402 -12.79 -20.82 3.43
CA GLY A 402 -12.72 -22.18 2.87
C GLY A 402 -11.54 -23.01 3.37
N SER A 403 -10.68 -22.49 4.26
CA SER A 403 -9.59 -23.27 4.86
C SER A 403 -10.15 -24.47 5.63
N PHE A 404 -9.73 -25.68 5.26
CA PHE A 404 -10.17 -26.92 5.89
C PHE A 404 -9.70 -27.03 7.34
N ILE A 405 -10.59 -27.48 8.24
CA ILE A 405 -10.28 -27.78 9.65
C ILE A 405 -10.29 -29.31 9.85
N ASP A 406 -11.47 -29.93 9.77
CA ASP A 406 -11.66 -31.36 10.03
C ASP A 406 -12.91 -31.92 9.33
N SER A 407 -13.00 -33.24 9.16
CA SER A 407 -14.15 -33.91 8.58
C SER A 407 -14.27 -35.35 9.07
N THR A 408 -15.45 -35.70 9.58
CA THR A 408 -15.79 -37.07 10.03
C THR A 408 -15.55 -38.15 8.97
N TYR A 409 -15.70 -37.80 7.68
CA TYR A 409 -15.46 -38.72 6.57
C TYR A 409 -13.99 -39.19 6.51
N ASN A 410 -13.03 -38.41 7.01
CA ASN A 410 -11.61 -38.80 7.10
C ASN A 410 -11.39 -39.97 8.08
N TYR A 411 -12.28 -40.14 9.06
CA TYR A 411 -12.20 -41.18 10.08
C TYR A 411 -13.09 -42.41 9.77
N GLY A 412 -13.87 -42.37 8.69
CA GLY A 412 -14.77 -43.46 8.29
C GLY A 412 -15.89 -43.76 9.29
N LYS A 413 -16.24 -42.80 10.16
CA LYS A 413 -17.26 -42.95 11.22
C LYS A 413 -18.03 -41.64 11.43
N THR A 414 -19.24 -41.73 11.95
CA THR A 414 -20.02 -40.57 12.41
C THR A 414 -19.41 -39.97 13.68
N TYR A 415 -19.72 -38.70 13.94
CA TYR A 415 -19.62 -38.10 15.26
C TYR A 415 -20.92 -38.37 16.01
N ASN A 416 -20.82 -38.79 17.28
CA ASN A 416 -21.94 -39.31 18.05
C ASN A 416 -22.04 -38.55 19.38
N ILE A 417 -23.16 -37.86 19.64
CA ILE A 417 -23.39 -37.11 20.89
C ILE A 417 -24.82 -37.24 21.41
N VAL A 418 -25.00 -36.96 22.70
CA VAL A 418 -26.31 -36.79 23.34
C VAL A 418 -26.64 -35.30 23.33
N LEU A 419 -27.72 -34.90 22.66
CA LEU A 419 -28.02 -33.49 22.39
C LEU A 419 -28.34 -32.74 23.69
N GLY A 420 -27.64 -31.62 23.94
CA GLY A 420 -27.72 -30.86 25.17
C GLY A 420 -26.90 -31.41 26.34
N ALA A 421 -26.02 -32.40 26.10
CA ALA A 421 -25.04 -32.87 27.08
C ALA A 421 -23.75 -32.01 27.14
N ASN A 422 -23.65 -30.96 26.32
CA ASN A 422 -22.46 -30.10 26.16
C ASN A 422 -21.23 -30.88 25.67
N GLN A 423 -21.45 -31.83 24.77
CA GLN A 423 -20.39 -32.65 24.17
C GLN A 423 -19.76 -32.00 22.93
N VAL A 424 -20.39 -30.96 22.39
CA VAL A 424 -19.89 -30.12 21.28
C VAL A 424 -20.06 -28.64 21.61
N VAL A 425 -19.50 -27.76 20.78
CA VAL A 425 -19.63 -26.31 20.96
C VAL A 425 -21.10 -25.86 20.90
N PRO A 426 -21.53 -24.82 21.64
CA PRO A 426 -22.94 -24.44 21.75
C PRO A 426 -23.66 -24.23 20.42
N GLY A 427 -22.98 -23.69 19.40
CA GLY A 427 -23.58 -23.48 18.09
C GLY A 427 -23.80 -24.75 17.27
N MET A 428 -23.13 -25.86 17.62
CA MET A 428 -23.39 -27.18 17.04
C MET A 428 -24.59 -27.87 17.74
N GLU A 429 -24.73 -27.71 19.06
CA GLU A 429 -25.95 -28.10 19.78
C GLU A 429 -27.19 -27.39 19.18
N GLU A 430 -27.08 -26.09 18.89
CA GLU A 430 -28.14 -25.31 18.22
C GLU A 430 -28.37 -25.77 16.76
N GLY A 431 -27.29 -26.00 15.99
CA GLY A 431 -27.38 -26.44 14.60
C GLY A 431 -28.00 -27.83 14.39
N LEU A 432 -27.81 -28.75 15.34
CA LEU A 432 -28.39 -30.11 15.35
C LEU A 432 -29.83 -30.16 15.89
N LYS A 433 -30.26 -29.16 16.67
CA LYS A 433 -31.61 -29.09 17.22
C LYS A 433 -32.67 -29.01 16.12
N GLU A 434 -33.80 -29.69 16.31
CA GLU A 434 -34.93 -29.74 15.37
C GLU A 434 -34.54 -30.25 13.97
N MET A 435 -33.49 -31.07 13.87
CA MET A 435 -33.03 -31.75 12.65
C MET A 435 -33.59 -33.18 12.59
N CYS A 436 -33.94 -33.68 11.40
CA CYS A 436 -34.34 -35.08 11.20
C CYS A 436 -33.28 -35.89 10.46
N VAL A 437 -33.35 -37.22 10.56
CA VAL A 437 -32.45 -38.15 9.88
C VAL A 437 -32.52 -37.96 8.37
N GLY A 438 -31.37 -37.80 7.72
CA GLY A 438 -31.23 -37.48 6.30
C GLY A 438 -31.28 -35.97 5.97
N GLU A 439 -31.57 -35.09 6.93
CA GLU A 439 -31.45 -33.64 6.73
C GLU A 439 -29.97 -33.23 6.59
N ARG A 440 -29.71 -32.18 5.80
CA ARG A 440 -28.38 -31.58 5.65
C ARG A 440 -28.44 -30.07 5.85
N ARG A 441 -27.55 -29.54 6.69
CA ARG A 441 -27.48 -28.12 7.04
C ARG A 441 -26.08 -27.55 6.82
N HIS A 442 -26.05 -26.27 6.49
CA HIS A 442 -24.87 -25.43 6.52
C HIS A 442 -25.01 -24.48 7.71
N LEU A 443 -24.03 -24.51 8.61
CA LEU A 443 -23.98 -23.71 9.83
C LEU A 443 -22.84 -22.71 9.72
N VAL A 444 -23.09 -21.45 10.06
CA VAL A 444 -22.05 -20.46 10.36
C VAL A 444 -22.14 -20.13 11.84
N ILE A 445 -21.11 -20.49 12.61
CA ILE A 445 -21.07 -20.39 14.07
C ILE A 445 -20.11 -19.26 14.47
N PRO A 446 -20.58 -18.19 15.14
CA PRO A 446 -19.71 -17.12 15.64
C PRO A 446 -18.85 -17.63 16.81
N PRO A 447 -17.66 -17.04 17.09
CA PRO A 447 -16.67 -17.67 17.96
C PRO A 447 -17.16 -17.87 19.39
N HIS A 448 -18.02 -16.99 19.90
CA HIS A 448 -18.58 -17.09 21.26
C HIS A 448 -19.57 -18.27 21.43
N LEU A 449 -20.02 -18.89 20.34
CA LEU A 449 -20.75 -20.17 20.30
C LEU A 449 -19.87 -21.33 19.77
N GLY A 450 -18.59 -21.06 19.54
CA GLY A 450 -17.54 -21.97 19.08
C GLY A 450 -16.40 -22.08 20.11
N TYR A 451 -15.15 -21.87 19.67
CA TYR A 451 -13.94 -21.95 20.51
C TYR A 451 -13.48 -20.61 21.12
N GLY A 452 -14.24 -19.53 20.92
CA GLY A 452 -14.03 -18.21 21.51
C GLY A 452 -12.74 -17.50 21.10
N GLU A 453 -12.34 -16.50 21.90
CA GLU A 453 -11.11 -15.71 21.69
C GLU A 453 -9.82 -16.53 21.84
N ARG A 454 -9.89 -17.77 22.35
CA ARG A 454 -8.73 -18.66 22.51
C ARG A 454 -8.48 -19.56 21.30
N GLY A 455 -9.53 -19.95 20.56
CA GLY A 455 -9.42 -20.92 19.49
C GLY A 455 -8.94 -22.30 19.97
N VAL A 456 -8.28 -23.04 19.09
CA VAL A 456 -7.60 -24.33 19.33
C VAL A 456 -6.22 -24.25 18.68
N ASP A 457 -5.15 -24.45 19.47
CA ASP A 457 -3.79 -24.30 18.95
C ASP A 457 -3.51 -25.26 17.79
N GLY A 458 -2.88 -24.75 16.73
CA GLY A 458 -2.63 -25.46 15.48
C GLY A 458 -3.84 -25.72 14.57
N GLU A 459 -5.09 -25.64 15.05
CA GLU A 459 -6.29 -26.07 14.31
C GLU A 459 -7.29 -24.94 14.03
N VAL A 460 -7.64 -24.14 15.04
CA VAL A 460 -8.67 -23.08 14.96
C VAL A 460 -8.10 -21.76 15.47
N PRO A 461 -7.92 -20.74 14.62
CA PRO A 461 -7.42 -19.44 15.08
C PRO A 461 -8.32 -18.78 16.14
N ALA A 462 -7.71 -17.92 16.97
CA ALA A 462 -8.42 -17.06 17.91
C ALA A 462 -9.54 -16.27 17.22
N SER A 463 -10.72 -16.23 17.84
CA SER A 463 -11.88 -15.44 17.38
C SER A 463 -12.34 -15.76 15.94
N ALA A 464 -12.10 -16.98 15.45
CA ALA A 464 -12.46 -17.41 14.10
C ALA A 464 -13.92 -17.84 13.96
N VAL A 465 -14.58 -17.41 12.88
CA VAL A 465 -15.94 -17.86 12.52
C VAL A 465 -15.85 -19.24 11.86
N LEU A 466 -16.62 -20.20 12.38
CA LEU A 466 -16.59 -21.59 11.94
C LEU A 466 -17.72 -21.87 10.94
N VAL A 467 -17.41 -22.65 9.92
CA VAL A 467 -18.37 -23.15 8.93
C VAL A 467 -18.46 -24.67 9.05
N PHE A 468 -19.67 -25.20 9.22
CA PHE A 468 -19.90 -26.64 9.22
C PHE A 468 -20.97 -27.02 8.20
N ASN A 469 -20.69 -28.02 7.37
CA ASN A 469 -21.70 -28.71 6.58
C ASN A 469 -21.99 -30.04 7.28
N ILE A 470 -23.20 -30.21 7.80
CA ILE A 470 -23.61 -31.37 8.60
C ILE A 470 -24.71 -32.19 7.93
N GLU A 471 -24.71 -33.50 8.20
CA GLU A 471 -25.68 -34.48 7.71
C GLU A 471 -26.09 -35.42 8.86
N MET A 472 -27.38 -35.47 9.20
CA MET A 472 -27.88 -36.34 10.26
C MET A 472 -28.04 -37.77 9.73
N ILE A 473 -27.34 -38.75 10.32
CA ILE A 473 -27.28 -40.13 9.81
C ILE A 473 -28.18 -41.07 10.62
N GLU A 474 -28.22 -40.90 11.94
CA GLU A 474 -29.02 -41.73 12.83
C GLU A 474 -29.44 -40.92 14.06
N MET A 475 -30.61 -41.22 14.61
CA MET A 475 -31.12 -40.58 15.82
C MET A 475 -31.88 -41.59 16.64
N GLU A 476 -31.47 -41.75 17.90
CA GLU A 476 -32.13 -42.58 18.90
C GLU A 476 -32.73 -41.67 19.98
N ALA A 477 -34.04 -41.83 20.24
CA ALA A 477 -34.76 -40.95 21.15
C ALA A 477 -34.22 -41.06 22.60
N GLY A 478 -34.09 -39.94 23.28
CA GLY A 478 -33.57 -39.87 24.65
C GLY A 478 -34.46 -40.52 25.71
N LEU A 479 -33.96 -40.55 26.94
CA LEU A 479 -34.77 -40.77 28.14
C LEU A 479 -35.30 -39.42 28.68
N PRO A 480 -36.30 -39.41 29.59
CA PRO A 480 -36.74 -38.18 30.24
C PRO A 480 -35.62 -37.50 31.03
N ASP A 481 -35.69 -36.17 31.16
CA ASP A 481 -34.70 -35.36 31.88
C ASP A 481 -34.47 -35.90 33.31
N GLY A 482 -33.21 -36.25 33.61
CA GLY A 482 -32.78 -36.81 34.90
C GLY A 482 -32.67 -38.34 34.97
N TYR A 483 -33.12 -39.08 33.95
CA TYR A 483 -33.12 -40.55 33.97
C TYR A 483 -31.98 -41.13 33.11
N MET A 484 -31.11 -41.94 33.74
CA MET A 484 -30.11 -42.76 33.02
C MET A 484 -30.62 -44.15 32.64
N PHE A 485 -31.76 -44.56 33.21
CA PHE A 485 -32.48 -45.79 32.90
C PHE A 485 -33.99 -45.57 33.14
N ILE A 486 -34.84 -46.23 32.36
CA ILE A 486 -36.29 -46.31 32.58
C ILE A 486 -36.80 -47.76 32.42
N TRP A 487 -37.94 -48.02 33.03
CA TRP A 487 -38.79 -49.19 32.73
C TRP A 487 -39.80 -48.83 31.62
N ASN A 488 -40.03 -49.77 30.70
CA ASN A 488 -41.03 -49.69 29.64
C ASN A 488 -42.33 -50.44 30.00
N GLU A 489 -42.25 -51.38 30.95
CA GLU A 489 -43.37 -52.14 31.52
C GLU A 489 -43.51 -51.86 33.03
N GLU A 490 -44.55 -52.38 33.68
CA GLU A 490 -44.68 -52.29 35.14
C GLU A 490 -43.58 -53.09 35.85
N VAL A 491 -43.02 -52.52 36.92
CA VAL A 491 -41.96 -53.14 37.71
C VAL A 491 -42.53 -54.30 38.53
N SER A 492 -41.86 -55.45 38.51
CA SER A 492 -42.26 -56.62 39.31
C SER A 492 -42.27 -56.28 40.82
N ALA A 493 -43.32 -56.71 41.51
CA ALA A 493 -43.41 -56.55 42.97
C ALA A 493 -42.31 -57.35 43.71
N ASP A 494 -41.85 -58.45 43.10
CA ASP A 494 -40.83 -59.35 43.64
C ASP A 494 -39.42 -59.02 43.08
N LEU A 495 -39.19 -57.79 42.58
CA LEU A 495 -37.98 -57.38 41.85
C LEU A 495 -36.67 -57.79 42.55
N PHE A 496 -36.56 -57.66 43.88
CA PHE A 496 -35.38 -58.12 44.62
C PHE A 496 -35.13 -59.63 44.44
N THR A 497 -36.17 -60.45 44.55
CA THR A 497 -36.13 -61.92 44.38
C THR A 497 -35.96 -62.37 42.92
N GLU A 498 -36.14 -61.48 41.95
CA GLU A 498 -35.74 -61.73 40.56
C GLU A 498 -34.30 -61.32 40.24
N MET A 499 -33.68 -60.49 41.08
CA MET A 499 -32.28 -60.03 40.98
C MET A 499 -31.33 -60.92 41.77
N ASP A 500 -31.73 -61.37 42.96
CA ASP A 500 -31.05 -62.39 43.78
C ASP A 500 -31.14 -63.75 43.08
N ALA A 501 -30.07 -64.12 42.37
CA ALA A 501 -30.08 -65.23 41.42
C ALA A 501 -29.69 -66.57 42.07
N ASP A 502 -28.79 -66.55 43.06
CA ASP A 502 -28.37 -67.75 43.81
C ASP A 502 -29.13 -67.97 45.14
N LYS A 503 -29.85 -66.94 45.62
CA LYS A 503 -30.77 -66.95 46.77
C LYS A 503 -30.09 -66.88 48.13
N ASP A 504 -28.97 -66.16 48.22
CA ASP A 504 -28.28 -65.83 49.48
C ASP A 504 -28.79 -64.55 50.18
N LEU A 505 -29.81 -63.87 49.61
CA LEU A 505 -30.41 -62.61 50.07
C LEU A 505 -29.51 -61.36 49.94
N GLN A 506 -28.47 -61.39 49.10
CA GLN A 506 -27.65 -60.22 48.78
C GLN A 506 -27.41 -60.12 47.27
N VAL A 507 -27.93 -59.09 46.61
CA VAL A 507 -27.69 -58.87 45.18
C VAL A 507 -26.29 -58.30 44.98
N LEU A 508 -25.41 -59.05 44.32
CA LEU A 508 -24.07 -58.60 43.96
C LEU A 508 -24.08 -57.73 42.68
N ALA A 509 -23.05 -56.90 42.50
CA ALA A 509 -22.92 -56.03 41.33
C ALA A 509 -22.97 -56.79 39.98
N SER A 510 -22.53 -58.06 39.94
CA SER A 510 -22.68 -58.95 38.78
C SER A 510 -24.12 -59.31 38.49
N GLU A 511 -24.90 -59.70 39.50
CA GLU A 511 -26.31 -60.10 39.34
C GLU A 511 -27.18 -58.90 39.00
N PHE A 512 -26.93 -57.76 39.65
CA PHE A 512 -27.55 -56.49 39.29
C PHE A 512 -27.29 -56.13 37.82
N SER A 513 -26.05 -56.31 37.36
CA SER A 513 -25.67 -56.05 35.97
C SER A 513 -26.35 -56.99 34.99
N ASP A 514 -26.26 -58.31 35.23
CA ASP A 514 -26.86 -59.33 34.39
C ASP A 514 -28.38 -59.19 34.33
N TYR A 515 -29.02 -58.82 35.44
CA TYR A 515 -30.45 -58.53 35.48
C TYR A 515 -30.82 -57.29 34.66
N ILE A 516 -30.19 -56.13 34.90
CA ILE A 516 -30.53 -54.91 34.16
C ILE A 516 -30.23 -55.07 32.66
N LEU A 517 -29.10 -55.69 32.29
CA LEU A 517 -28.82 -56.03 30.89
C LEU A 517 -29.85 -56.99 30.30
N ARG A 518 -30.30 -58.00 31.05
CA ARG A 518 -31.38 -58.90 30.62
C ARG A 518 -32.69 -58.16 30.39
N GLN A 519 -33.09 -57.26 31.30
CA GLN A 519 -34.31 -56.46 31.15
C GLN A 519 -34.25 -55.50 29.95
N VAL A 520 -33.08 -54.96 29.62
CA VAL A 520 -32.87 -54.16 28.41
C VAL A 520 -32.95 -55.04 27.14
N ASN A 521 -32.33 -56.22 27.15
CA ASN A 521 -32.38 -57.17 26.03
C ASN A 521 -33.79 -57.77 25.82
N GLU A 522 -34.58 -57.92 26.88
CA GLU A 522 -36.00 -58.30 26.83
C GLU A 522 -36.92 -57.13 26.39
N GLY A 523 -36.39 -55.91 26.25
CA GLY A 523 -37.14 -54.70 25.88
C GLY A 523 -37.96 -54.06 27.00
N LYS A 524 -37.88 -54.59 28.22
CA LYS A 524 -38.63 -54.16 29.42
C LYS A 524 -38.00 -52.97 30.13
N GLY A 525 -36.69 -52.81 30.01
CA GLY A 525 -35.93 -51.65 30.46
C GLY A 525 -35.26 -50.93 29.30
N ARG A 526 -34.79 -49.70 29.53
CA ARG A 526 -34.00 -48.95 28.55
C ARG A 526 -32.98 -48.04 29.23
N LEU A 527 -31.72 -48.22 28.87
CA LEU A 527 -30.59 -47.38 29.31
C LEU A 527 -30.49 -46.11 28.45
N ALA A 528 -29.87 -45.06 28.99
CA ALA A 528 -29.62 -43.82 28.26
C ALA A 528 -28.64 -44.07 27.09
N PRO A 529 -29.04 -43.79 25.83
CA PRO A 529 -28.19 -44.04 24.68
C PRO A 529 -26.99 -43.06 24.65
N GLY A 530 -25.89 -43.48 24.03
CA GLY A 530 -24.65 -42.71 23.94
C GLY A 530 -23.69 -42.82 25.13
N PHE A 531 -24.10 -43.47 26.22
CA PHE A 531 -23.26 -43.73 27.40
C PHE A 531 -22.83 -45.21 27.47
N SER A 532 -21.82 -45.51 28.30
CA SER A 532 -21.43 -46.89 28.59
C SER A 532 -22.48 -47.57 29.46
N ALA A 533 -23.07 -48.67 28.97
CA ALA A 533 -24.07 -49.46 29.70
C ALA A 533 -23.54 -49.89 31.08
N ASN A 534 -22.32 -50.44 31.13
CA ASN A 534 -21.65 -50.82 32.38
C ASN A 534 -21.55 -49.64 33.33
N LEU A 535 -21.13 -48.46 32.86
CA LEU A 535 -20.98 -47.28 33.73
C LEU A 535 -22.34 -46.78 34.26
N ILE A 536 -23.41 -46.84 33.47
CA ILE A 536 -24.76 -46.54 33.98
C ILE A 536 -25.12 -47.53 35.09
N ILE A 537 -24.93 -48.82 34.84
CA ILE A 537 -25.30 -49.91 35.75
C ILE A 537 -24.47 -49.88 37.04
N GLU A 538 -23.17 -49.63 36.96
CA GLU A 538 -22.28 -49.40 38.10
C GLU A 538 -22.76 -48.21 38.94
N ASN A 539 -23.13 -47.09 38.31
CA ASN A 539 -23.71 -45.95 39.03
C ASN A 539 -25.10 -46.26 39.62
N MET A 540 -25.94 -47.04 38.94
CA MET A 540 -27.23 -47.50 39.50
C MET A 540 -27.01 -48.37 40.74
N PHE A 541 -26.07 -49.32 40.67
CA PHE A 541 -25.68 -50.18 41.78
C PHE A 541 -25.16 -49.36 42.96
N SER A 542 -24.17 -48.48 42.76
CA SER A 542 -23.59 -47.63 43.82
C SER A 542 -24.50 -46.50 44.34
N ASN A 543 -25.70 -46.31 43.76
CA ASN A 543 -26.76 -45.48 44.37
C ASN A 543 -27.76 -46.31 45.20
N GLN A 544 -27.77 -47.64 45.02
CA GLN A 544 -28.66 -48.58 45.70
C GLN A 544 -27.96 -49.34 46.84
N ASP A 545 -26.67 -49.65 46.70
CA ASP A 545 -25.73 -49.97 47.79
C ASP A 545 -25.57 -48.69 48.63
N ARG A 546 -26.24 -48.62 49.79
CA ARG A 546 -26.30 -47.40 50.62
C ARG A 546 -25.20 -47.38 51.66
N ASN A 547 -24.72 -48.56 52.05
CA ASN A 547 -23.76 -48.72 53.12
C ASN A 547 -22.29 -48.74 52.60
N GLY A 548 -22.08 -49.06 51.32
CA GLY A 548 -20.79 -49.11 50.64
C GLY A 548 -20.03 -50.45 50.77
N ASP A 549 -20.69 -51.55 51.13
CA ASP A 549 -20.07 -52.88 51.32
C ASP A 549 -19.91 -53.69 50.02
N GLY A 550 -20.46 -53.21 48.90
CA GLY A 550 -20.37 -53.86 47.59
C GLY A 550 -21.51 -54.83 47.29
N LYS A 551 -22.62 -54.76 48.04
CA LYS A 551 -23.83 -55.57 47.88
C LYS A 551 -25.09 -54.71 48.01
N ILE A 552 -26.25 -55.27 47.67
CA ILE A 552 -27.56 -54.67 47.95
C ILE A 552 -28.43 -55.68 48.68
N THR A 553 -28.95 -55.29 49.84
CA THR A 553 -29.89 -56.09 50.64
C THR A 553 -31.36 -55.72 50.37
N GLU A 554 -32.30 -56.58 50.78
CA GLU A 554 -33.75 -56.32 50.66
C GLU A 554 -34.20 -55.08 51.46
N GLU A 555 -33.41 -54.65 52.46
CA GLU A 555 -33.67 -53.44 53.22
C GLU A 555 -33.27 -52.20 52.41
N GLU A 556 -32.07 -52.20 51.83
CA GLU A 556 -31.59 -51.12 50.95
C GLU A 556 -32.36 -51.01 49.63
N PHE A 557 -33.03 -52.09 49.21
CA PHE A 557 -33.87 -52.08 48.00
C PHE A 557 -35.16 -51.25 48.16
N LYS A 558 -35.62 -51.00 49.39
CA LYS A 558 -36.84 -50.22 49.69
C LYS A 558 -36.61 -48.73 49.44
N LEU A 559 -37.66 -47.98 49.06
CA LEU A 559 -37.55 -46.55 48.80
C LEU A 559 -37.16 -45.79 50.08
N LYS A 560 -36.30 -44.77 49.96
CA LYS A 560 -35.93 -43.86 51.07
C LYS A 560 -37.09 -43.09 51.73
N ALA A 561 -38.31 -43.23 51.22
CA ALA A 561 -39.53 -42.68 51.80
C ALA A 561 -40.30 -43.67 52.69
N ASP A 562 -40.03 -44.97 52.56
CA ASP A 562 -40.69 -46.06 53.31
C ASP A 562 -39.86 -46.52 54.53
N GLU A 563 -38.60 -46.06 54.63
CA GLU A 563 -37.80 -46.17 55.86
C GLU A 563 -38.39 -45.28 56.95
N THR A 564 -38.83 -45.87 58.07
CA THR A 564 -39.23 -45.09 59.26
C THR A 564 -38.06 -44.24 59.74
N PRO A 565 -38.26 -42.96 60.08
CA PRO A 565 -37.15 -42.07 60.47
C PRO A 565 -36.50 -42.59 61.75
N HIS A 566 -35.30 -43.16 61.60
CA HIS A 566 -34.49 -43.57 62.73
C HIS A 566 -33.74 -42.35 63.28
N ASP A 567 -33.68 -42.26 64.60
CA ASP A 567 -33.25 -41.05 65.31
C ASP A 567 -31.76 -40.67 65.13
N GLU A 568 -31.54 -39.36 65.31
CA GLU A 568 -30.29 -38.67 65.70
C GLU A 568 -29.18 -38.32 64.67
N LEU A 569 -28.88 -37.00 64.68
CA LEU A 569 -27.61 -36.26 64.42
C LEU A 569 -27.22 -35.91 62.97
#